data_AF-A0A8H6I8D0-F1
#
_entry.id   AF-A0A8H6I8D0-F1
#
_cell.length_a   1.000
_cell.length_b   1.000
_cell.length_c   1.000
_cell.angle_alpha   90.00
_cell.angle_beta   90.00
_cell.angle_gamma   90.00
#
_symmetry.space_group_name_H-M   'P 1'
#
loop_
_entity.id
_entity.type
_entity.pdbx_description
1 polymer ?
#
loop_
_entity_poly.entity_id
_entity_poly.type
_entity_poly.pdbx_seq_one_letter_code
_entity_poly.pdbx_strand_id
1 'polypeptide(L)'
;MKTVFKWTRSPRQFQLDAVKAQLEKKDVLIHAGTGSGKTVVAAGPHAHPLAKGKVTIMVSPLIALQEEQVKTFENEFGLRAKAINSSHGGLSLRNMQEIRHGLWQIVVISPEMLLSKVFITQVIRHPDMLKRILGLVVDEAHKYGTLGILKALLPRGTPFVAMSATLPPRVRNDVLSKLQYDLRHFLDLNIENDRHNVSIIIRAMHHAMNTYRDLWFLIPAVLRSILDIKKAFVYADTIHVARDIEDYLYSLCPEAMRKEGFIRPYSAAFSVEYREAGCNIPDIDIVVQWKLPASFVQRAGRAARGSGRTGLAVLLVEKSSSDVSREVENEGKKKKSRKSKVREASTYPKPKSPKEYAELRGVLRGGHDKANDSTGNGKDIPLDLLVIDEGLYSFVQTGGCRRGVLTQVFRNEVPEPTVLCCDNCSPELLDRTRPAPPQTDKRSSNPKRGVPSEDVMEALHLWRVEIAKRDHSKALISGLGLLSDDLVELFVVAWSNRDGGGAREAGGSKMGVVREVQD
;
A
#
# COMPACT_ATOMS: atom_id res chain seq x y z
N MET A 1 31.07 16.27 5.81
CA MET A 1 30.11 15.18 6.13
C MET A 1 30.75 14.06 6.94
N LYS A 2 31.73 13.28 6.42
CA LYS A 2 32.36 12.17 7.19
C LYS A 2 32.81 12.56 8.60
N THR A 3 33.57 13.65 8.72
CA THR A 3 34.06 14.14 10.02
C THR A 3 32.93 14.64 10.92
N VAL A 4 32.04 15.47 10.38
CA VAL A 4 30.95 16.12 11.14
C VAL A 4 29.94 15.10 11.66
N PHE A 5 29.52 14.16 10.82
CA PHE A 5 28.54 13.13 11.17
C PHE A 5 29.19 11.85 11.70
N LYS A 6 30.52 11.81 11.84
CA LYS A 6 31.30 10.66 12.32
C LYS A 6 31.02 9.36 11.55
N TRP A 7 30.83 9.47 10.24
CA TRP A 7 30.55 8.33 9.38
C TRP A 7 31.80 7.57 8.98
N THR A 8 31.72 6.24 9.03
CA THR A 8 32.75 5.33 8.54
C THR A 8 32.70 5.16 7.02
N ARG A 9 31.50 5.23 6.42
CA ARG A 9 31.29 5.10 4.97
C ARG A 9 31.16 6.46 4.28
N SER A 10 31.58 6.54 3.02
CA SER A 10 31.34 7.71 2.19
C SER A 10 29.85 7.87 1.86
N PRO A 11 29.33 9.11 1.79
CA PRO A 11 28.03 9.36 1.17
C PRO A 11 28.04 8.91 -0.29
N ARG A 12 26.85 8.56 -0.79
CA ARG A 12 26.64 8.22 -2.20
C ARG A 12 26.77 9.48 -3.07
N GLN A 13 27.17 9.32 -4.33
CA GLN A 13 27.43 10.45 -5.22
C GLN A 13 26.22 11.39 -5.35
N PHE A 14 25.02 10.86 -5.57
CA PHE A 14 23.81 11.69 -5.68
C PHE A 14 23.51 12.51 -4.42
N GLN A 15 23.90 12.01 -3.23
CA GLN A 15 23.71 12.75 -1.98
C GLN A 15 24.65 13.95 -1.96
N LEU A 16 25.89 13.80 -2.44
CA LEU A 16 26.84 14.89 -2.58
C LEU A 16 26.36 15.92 -3.60
N ASP A 17 25.88 15.46 -4.76
CA ASP A 17 25.39 16.35 -5.82
C ASP A 17 24.18 17.17 -5.36
N ALA A 18 23.23 16.54 -4.66
CA ALA A 18 22.08 17.22 -4.08
C ALA A 18 22.46 18.21 -2.98
N VAL A 19 23.43 17.88 -2.13
CA VAL A 19 23.94 18.78 -1.09
C VAL A 19 24.64 19.99 -1.72
N LYS A 20 25.48 19.76 -2.73
CA LYS A 20 26.16 20.82 -3.47
C LYS A 20 25.17 21.75 -4.14
N ALA A 21 24.18 21.22 -4.85
CA ALA A 21 23.14 22.02 -5.50
C ALA A 21 22.35 22.88 -4.51
N GLN A 22 22.00 22.36 -3.33
CA GLN A 22 21.36 23.17 -2.28
C GLN A 22 22.24 24.33 -1.82
N LEU A 23 23.53 24.09 -1.58
CA LEU A 23 24.47 25.14 -1.17
C LEU A 23 24.68 26.19 -2.28
N GLU A 24 24.58 25.76 -3.54
CA GLU A 24 24.58 26.61 -4.75
C GLU A 24 23.21 27.24 -5.05
N LYS A 25 22.22 27.09 -4.15
CA LYS A 25 20.88 27.69 -4.27
C LYS A 25 20.05 27.20 -5.46
N LYS A 26 20.31 25.97 -5.90
CA LYS A 26 19.65 25.32 -7.02
C LYS A 26 18.56 24.36 -6.54
N ASP A 27 17.40 24.39 -7.18
CA ASP A 27 16.33 23.41 -6.94
C ASP A 27 16.79 22.00 -7.32
N VAL A 28 16.29 20.98 -6.62
CA VAL A 28 16.70 19.58 -6.84
C VAL A 28 15.49 18.67 -6.87
N LEU A 29 15.34 17.89 -7.93
CA LEU A 29 14.39 16.79 -8.00
C LEU A 29 15.14 15.47 -7.83
N ILE A 30 14.68 14.61 -6.91
CA ILE A 30 15.29 13.31 -6.63
C ILE A 30 14.23 12.22 -6.78
N HIS A 31 14.39 11.40 -7.80
CA HIS A 31 13.71 10.12 -7.93
C HIS A 31 14.64 9.02 -7.43
N ALA A 32 14.34 8.44 -6.27
CA ALA A 32 15.17 7.39 -5.68
C ALA A 32 14.33 6.48 -4.81
N GLY A 33 14.45 5.16 -4.99
CA GLY A 33 13.72 4.14 -4.27
C GLY A 33 13.75 4.24 -2.73
N THR A 34 12.89 3.46 -2.07
CA THR A 34 12.87 3.35 -0.60
C THR A 34 14.20 2.78 -0.09
N GLY A 35 14.74 3.34 0.99
CA GLY A 35 16.01 2.89 1.56
C GLY A 35 17.27 3.43 0.87
N SER A 36 17.16 4.25 -0.17
CA SER A 36 18.33 4.86 -0.84
C SER A 36 19.10 5.90 0.00
N GLY A 37 18.61 6.24 1.19
CA GLY A 37 19.23 7.23 2.08
C GLY A 37 18.91 8.67 1.71
N LYS A 38 17.67 8.96 1.30
CA LYS A 38 17.22 10.31 0.89
C LYS A 38 17.29 11.34 2.03
N THR A 39 17.07 10.91 3.28
CA THR A 39 17.12 11.77 4.48
C THR A 39 18.43 12.54 4.61
N VAL A 40 19.55 11.96 4.13
CA VAL A 40 20.87 12.61 4.09
C VAL A 40 20.84 13.94 3.35
N VAL A 41 19.97 14.10 2.36
CA VAL A 41 19.90 15.32 1.54
C VAL A 41 19.45 16.53 2.35
N ALA A 42 18.60 16.35 3.37
CA ALA A 42 18.19 17.43 4.26
C ALA A 42 19.28 17.80 5.30
N ALA A 43 20.00 16.79 5.79
CA ALA A 43 21.05 16.95 6.81
C ALA A 43 22.38 17.45 6.22
N GLY A 44 22.76 16.95 5.04
CA GLY A 44 24.07 17.12 4.44
C GLY A 44 24.56 18.57 4.32
N PRO A 45 23.73 19.55 3.96
CA PRO A 45 24.15 20.96 3.92
C PRO A 45 24.66 21.47 5.27
N HIS A 46 24.12 20.97 6.40
CA HIS A 46 24.53 21.36 7.76
C HIS A 46 25.92 20.87 8.15
N ALA A 47 26.53 19.97 7.37
CA ALA A 47 27.94 19.63 7.53
C ALA A 47 28.89 20.65 6.91
N HIS A 48 28.37 21.67 6.21
CA HIS A 48 29.16 22.70 5.56
C HIS A 48 29.14 24.01 6.38
N PRO A 49 30.26 24.73 6.53
CA PRO A 49 30.32 25.98 7.29
C PRO A 49 29.32 27.05 6.84
N LEU A 50 28.96 27.08 5.54
CA LEU A 50 27.97 28.02 4.99
C LEU A 50 26.56 27.84 5.57
N ALA A 51 26.24 26.67 6.12
CA ALA A 51 24.95 26.39 6.76
C ALA A 51 24.94 26.75 8.25
N LYS A 52 26.02 27.30 8.82
CA LYS A 52 26.08 27.68 10.23
C LYS A 52 24.99 28.72 10.56
N GLY A 53 24.17 28.40 11.56
CA GLY A 53 23.03 29.23 11.99
C GLY A 53 21.83 29.22 11.03
N LYS A 54 21.86 28.37 9.99
CA LYS A 54 20.75 28.19 9.05
C LYS A 54 19.81 27.08 9.48
N VAL A 55 18.63 27.04 8.89
CA VAL A 55 17.59 26.04 9.15
C VAL A 55 17.03 25.45 7.86
N THR A 56 16.87 24.14 7.81
CA THR A 56 16.16 23.43 6.73
C THR A 56 14.77 23.06 7.21
N ILE A 57 13.75 23.36 6.40
CA ILE A 57 12.39 22.86 6.63
C ILE A 57 12.24 21.53 5.86
N MET A 58 11.94 20.46 6.58
CA MET A 58 11.65 19.14 6.04
C MET A 58 10.14 18.90 6.06
N VAL A 59 9.51 18.85 4.90
CA VAL A 59 8.08 18.58 4.76
C VAL A 59 7.87 17.08 4.67
N SER A 60 7.07 16.54 5.57
CA SER A 60 6.83 15.10 5.66
C SER A 60 5.36 14.81 6.00
N PRO A 61 4.74 13.82 5.32
CA PRO A 61 3.29 13.59 5.32
C PRO A 61 2.72 13.06 6.64
N LEU A 62 3.47 12.22 7.35
CA LEU A 62 2.93 11.36 8.41
C LEU A 62 3.64 11.67 9.73
N ILE A 63 2.87 11.88 10.81
CA ILE A 63 3.40 12.17 12.16
C ILE A 63 4.46 11.13 12.59
N ALA A 64 4.18 9.84 12.41
CA ALA A 64 5.13 8.79 12.76
C ALA A 64 6.43 8.87 11.94
N LEU A 65 6.34 9.25 10.65
CA LEU A 65 7.53 9.46 9.82
C LEU A 65 8.31 10.71 10.25
N GLN A 66 7.61 11.76 10.71
CA GLN A 66 8.27 12.96 11.22
C GLN A 66 9.09 12.66 12.48
N GLU A 67 8.55 11.84 13.38
CA GLU A 67 9.23 11.42 14.61
C GLU A 67 10.45 10.54 14.32
N GLU A 68 10.31 9.56 13.41
CA GLU A 68 11.43 8.76 12.91
C GLU A 68 12.52 9.65 12.29
N GLN A 69 12.14 10.63 11.47
CA GLN A 69 13.07 11.58 10.86
C GLN A 69 13.81 12.43 11.90
N VAL A 70 13.12 12.94 12.93
CA VAL A 70 13.77 13.69 14.02
C VAL A 70 14.78 12.81 14.75
N LYS A 71 14.39 11.60 15.16
CA LYS A 71 15.31 10.64 15.79
C LYS A 71 16.51 10.35 14.90
N THR A 72 16.29 10.21 13.59
CA THR A 72 17.37 10.00 12.61
C THR A 72 18.33 11.20 12.60
N PHE A 73 17.81 12.43 12.50
CA PHE A 73 18.63 13.66 12.50
C PHE A 73 19.44 13.83 13.78
N GLU A 74 18.87 13.52 14.93
CA GLU A 74 19.55 13.61 16.23
C GLU A 74 20.61 12.51 16.38
N ASN A 75 20.25 11.26 16.12
CA ASN A 75 21.10 10.10 16.43
C ASN A 75 22.16 9.83 15.35
N GLU A 76 21.82 9.94 14.07
CA GLU A 76 22.73 9.59 12.96
C GLU A 76 23.54 10.79 12.45
N PHE A 77 23.02 12.00 12.62
CA PHE A 77 23.66 13.23 12.11
C PHE A 77 24.08 14.20 13.21
N GLY A 78 23.65 14.00 14.47
CA GLY A 78 23.98 14.90 15.57
C GLY A 78 23.37 16.30 15.40
N LEU A 79 22.27 16.42 14.67
CA LEU A 79 21.62 17.71 14.37
C LEU A 79 20.46 17.96 15.33
N ARG A 80 20.30 19.22 15.74
CA ARG A 80 19.11 19.65 16.50
C ARG A 80 17.90 19.65 15.56
N ALA A 81 16.98 18.72 15.76
CA ALA A 81 15.78 18.60 14.94
C ALA A 81 14.51 18.68 15.79
N LYS A 82 13.43 19.21 15.23
CA LYS A 82 12.13 19.25 15.91
C LYS A 82 10.99 18.98 14.94
N ALA A 83 10.09 18.08 15.33
CA ALA A 83 8.82 17.88 14.65
C ALA A 83 7.79 18.89 15.16
N ILE A 84 7.06 19.52 14.23
CA ILE A 84 5.95 20.44 14.50
C ILE A 84 4.67 19.75 14.07
N ASN A 85 4.03 19.09 15.04
CA ASN A 85 2.79 18.36 14.87
C ASN A 85 1.97 18.36 16.17
N SER A 86 0.78 17.76 16.15
CA SER A 86 -0.12 17.71 17.30
C SER A 86 0.52 17.08 18.55
N SER A 87 1.39 16.08 18.39
CA SER A 87 2.09 15.41 19.50
C SER A 87 3.15 16.29 20.17
N HIS A 88 3.66 17.31 19.46
CA HIS A 88 4.76 18.16 19.91
C HIS A 88 4.35 19.61 20.15
N GLY A 89 3.09 19.84 20.55
CA GLY A 89 2.57 21.17 20.88
C GLY A 89 2.27 22.05 19.65
N GLY A 90 2.29 21.48 18.44
CA GLY A 90 1.91 22.12 17.19
C GLY A 90 2.53 23.50 16.99
N LEU A 91 1.69 24.46 16.57
CA LEU A 91 2.06 25.86 16.35
C LEU A 91 1.97 26.71 17.62
N SER A 92 2.48 26.21 18.75
CA SER A 92 2.58 27.00 19.98
C SER A 92 3.51 28.21 19.80
N LEU A 93 3.25 29.29 20.54
CA LEU A 93 4.09 30.49 20.55
C LEU A 93 5.57 30.15 20.85
N ARG A 94 5.78 29.24 21.80
CA ARG A 94 7.11 28.72 22.16
C ARG A 94 7.80 28.09 20.96
N ASN A 95 7.18 27.08 20.31
CA ASN A 95 7.78 26.41 19.16
C ASN A 95 8.14 27.41 18.04
N MET A 96 7.24 28.35 17.75
CA MET A 96 7.47 29.37 16.73
C MET A 96 8.60 30.34 17.11
N GLN A 97 8.76 30.69 18.39
CA GLN A 97 9.91 31.46 18.88
C GLN A 97 11.20 30.66 18.75
N GLU A 98 11.24 29.41 19.19
CA GLU A 98 12.44 28.57 19.13
C GLU A 98 12.93 28.38 17.67
N ILE A 99 12.01 28.18 16.72
CA ILE A 99 12.33 28.11 15.29
C ILE A 99 12.93 29.43 14.81
N ARG A 100 12.34 30.57 15.21
CA ARG A 100 12.81 31.92 14.84
C ARG A 100 14.16 32.30 15.44
N HIS A 101 14.49 31.77 16.62
CA HIS A 101 15.75 32.06 17.30
C HIS A 101 16.88 31.09 16.93
N GLY A 102 16.63 30.07 16.09
CA GLY A 102 17.68 29.18 15.58
C GLY A 102 18.12 28.11 16.56
N LEU A 103 17.19 27.68 17.43
CA LEU A 103 17.43 26.51 18.27
C LEU A 103 17.46 25.20 17.46
N TRP A 104 16.85 25.18 16.29
CA TRP A 104 16.70 23.98 15.45
C TRP A 104 17.41 24.16 14.10
N GLN A 105 18.16 23.15 13.68
CA GLN A 105 18.78 23.07 12.35
C GLN A 105 17.84 22.44 11.34
N ILE A 106 17.03 21.47 11.78
CA ILE A 106 16.00 20.83 10.98
C ILE A 106 14.64 21.02 11.65
N VAL A 107 13.66 21.52 10.90
CA VAL A 107 12.26 21.59 11.35
C VAL A 107 11.44 20.66 10.47
N VAL A 108 10.93 19.58 11.05
CA VAL A 108 10.07 18.62 10.35
C VAL A 108 8.62 19.01 10.55
N ILE A 109 7.86 19.20 9.47
CA ILE A 109 6.51 19.76 9.53
C ILE A 109 5.59 19.16 8.46
N SER A 110 4.29 19.09 8.73
CA SER A 110 3.31 18.69 7.71
C SER A 110 3.08 19.83 6.70
N PRO A 111 2.69 19.53 5.46
CA PRO A 111 2.39 20.55 4.46
C PRO A 111 1.21 21.43 4.88
N GLU A 112 0.19 20.87 5.54
CA GLU A 112 -0.97 21.61 6.04
C GLU A 112 -0.56 22.64 7.11
N MET A 113 0.31 22.24 8.04
CA MET A 113 0.81 23.15 9.08
C MET A 113 1.73 24.22 8.50
N LEU A 114 2.62 23.84 7.57
CA LEU A 114 3.52 24.76 6.89
C LEU A 114 2.77 25.85 6.11
N LEU A 115 1.67 25.49 5.45
CA LEU A 115 0.83 26.42 4.68
C LEU A 115 -0.20 27.16 5.54
N SER A 116 -0.27 26.87 6.84
CA SER A 116 -1.21 27.56 7.73
C SER A 116 -0.90 29.06 7.81
N LYS A 117 -1.96 29.88 7.92
CA LYS A 117 -1.83 31.33 8.07
C LYS A 117 -0.97 31.71 9.27
N VAL A 118 -1.06 30.94 10.37
CA VAL A 118 -0.29 31.18 11.59
C VAL A 118 1.19 30.96 11.34
N PHE A 119 1.59 29.81 10.79
CA PHE A 119 3.01 29.53 10.53
C PHE A 119 3.59 30.49 9.48
N ILE A 120 2.83 30.81 8.44
CA ILE A 120 3.26 31.77 7.41
C ILE A 120 3.53 33.15 8.02
N THR A 121 2.59 33.67 8.81
CA THR A 121 2.69 35.03 9.36
C THR A 121 3.71 35.14 10.48
N GLN A 122 3.76 34.14 11.38
CA GLN A 122 4.59 34.19 12.58
C GLN A 122 6.01 33.67 12.34
N VAL A 123 6.23 32.77 11.37
CA VAL A 123 7.53 32.13 11.13
C VAL A 123 8.07 32.49 9.76
N ILE A 124 7.42 32.07 8.67
CA ILE A 124 7.97 32.19 7.30
C ILE A 124 8.29 33.63 6.92
N ARG A 125 7.38 34.58 7.20
CA ARG A 125 7.57 36.00 6.87
C ARG A 125 8.44 36.77 7.86
N HIS A 126 8.88 36.14 8.95
CA HIS A 126 9.66 36.83 9.97
C HIS A 126 11.08 37.15 9.46
N PRO A 127 11.62 38.36 9.67
CA PRO A 127 12.94 38.75 9.16
C PRO A 127 14.07 37.80 9.56
N ASP A 128 14.11 37.37 10.82
CA ASP A 128 15.11 36.41 11.32
C ASP A 128 15.01 35.04 10.67
N MET A 129 13.79 34.62 10.30
CA MET A 129 13.59 33.35 9.59
C MET A 129 14.08 33.45 8.15
N LEU A 130 13.73 34.54 7.45
CA LEU A 130 14.17 34.79 6.07
C LEU A 130 15.71 34.83 5.95
N LYS A 131 16.42 35.34 6.97
CA LYS A 131 17.90 35.34 6.98
C LYS A 131 18.49 33.95 7.22
N ARG A 132 17.75 33.04 7.84
CA ARG A 132 18.27 31.73 8.29
C ARG A 132 17.80 30.56 7.45
N ILE A 133 16.73 30.69 6.67
CA ILE A 133 16.28 29.57 5.86
C ILE A 133 17.37 29.14 4.86
N LEU A 134 17.69 27.85 4.87
CA LEU A 134 18.64 27.24 3.97
C LEU A 134 17.96 26.70 2.73
N GLY A 135 16.80 26.08 2.91
CA GLY A 135 16.07 25.38 1.86
C GLY A 135 14.82 24.71 2.40
N LEU A 136 13.96 24.31 1.48
CA LEU A 136 12.78 23.50 1.74
C LEU A 136 12.99 22.11 1.11
N VAL A 137 12.96 21.07 1.92
CA VAL A 137 13.02 19.69 1.46
C VAL A 137 11.63 19.08 1.59
N VAL A 138 11.10 18.50 0.51
CA VAL A 138 9.77 17.91 0.44
C VAL A 138 9.92 16.42 0.18
N ASP A 139 9.65 15.61 1.19
CA ASP A 139 9.58 14.15 1.06
C ASP A 139 8.20 13.72 0.58
N GLU A 140 8.17 12.69 -0.25
CA GLU A 140 6.97 12.25 -0.98
C GLU A 140 6.28 13.41 -1.74
N ALA A 141 7.09 14.18 -2.48
CA ALA A 141 6.66 15.38 -3.19
C ALA A 141 5.47 15.17 -4.15
N HIS A 142 5.25 13.93 -4.62
CA HIS A 142 4.10 13.56 -5.44
C HIS A 142 2.74 13.85 -4.78
N LYS A 143 2.68 13.99 -3.45
CA LYS A 143 1.43 14.25 -2.71
C LYS A 143 1.09 15.73 -2.56
N TYR A 144 2.04 16.65 -2.79
CA TYR A 144 1.93 18.02 -2.26
C TYR A 144 2.14 19.10 -3.31
N GLY A 145 1.06 19.39 -4.04
CA GLY A 145 1.06 20.36 -5.13
C GLY A 145 0.96 21.83 -4.76
N THR A 146 0.68 22.16 -3.50
CA THR A 146 0.37 23.55 -3.09
C THR A 146 1.57 24.30 -2.51
N LEU A 147 2.71 23.63 -2.35
CA LEU A 147 3.88 24.20 -1.68
C LEU A 147 4.64 25.23 -2.54
N GLY A 148 4.43 25.27 -3.86
CA GLY A 148 5.07 26.23 -4.74
C GLY A 148 4.83 27.70 -4.36
N ILE A 149 3.69 28.00 -3.72
CA ILE A 149 3.38 29.36 -3.21
C ILE A 149 4.46 29.90 -2.26
N LEU A 150 5.18 29.02 -1.56
CA LEU A 150 6.24 29.41 -0.64
C LEU A 150 7.44 30.04 -1.37
N LYS A 151 7.67 29.77 -2.67
CA LYS A 151 8.71 30.45 -3.45
C LYS A 151 8.48 31.97 -3.53
N ALA A 152 7.23 32.42 -3.47
CA ALA A 152 6.90 33.85 -3.44
C ALA A 152 7.10 34.49 -2.06
N LEU A 153 7.18 33.67 -0.98
CA LEU A 153 7.28 34.13 0.40
C LEU A 153 8.71 34.04 0.95
N LEU A 154 9.52 33.14 0.40
CA LEU A 154 10.88 32.86 0.81
C LEU A 154 11.89 33.73 0.04
N PRO A 155 13.12 33.91 0.58
CA PRO A 155 14.16 34.65 -0.12
C PRO A 155 14.42 34.07 -1.52
N ARG A 156 14.72 34.95 -2.48
CA ARG A 156 15.08 34.53 -3.84
C ARG A 156 16.29 33.59 -3.80
N GLY A 157 16.19 32.49 -4.56
CA GLY A 157 17.20 31.43 -4.57
C GLY A 157 17.15 30.50 -3.36
N THR A 158 16.06 30.47 -2.57
CA THR A 158 15.88 29.40 -1.59
C THR A 158 15.61 28.08 -2.34
N PRO A 159 16.49 27.07 -2.25
CA PRO A 159 16.35 25.83 -2.99
C PRO A 159 15.17 25.01 -2.46
N PHE A 160 14.37 24.48 -3.38
CA PHE A 160 13.36 23.48 -3.10
C PHE A 160 13.92 22.13 -3.54
N VAL A 161 13.97 21.17 -2.62
CA VAL A 161 14.39 19.79 -2.90
C VAL A 161 13.16 18.91 -2.84
N ALA A 162 12.72 18.39 -3.97
CA ALA A 162 11.61 17.45 -4.05
C ALA A 162 12.14 16.03 -4.15
N MET A 163 11.66 15.13 -3.28
CA MET A 163 12.11 13.75 -3.24
C MET A 163 10.92 12.79 -3.31
N SER A 164 11.04 11.72 -4.08
CA SER A 164 10.08 10.61 -4.00
C SER A 164 10.66 9.27 -4.45
N ALA A 165 10.08 8.18 -3.93
CA ALA A 165 10.40 6.81 -4.32
C ALA A 165 9.80 6.40 -5.66
N THR A 166 8.70 7.02 -6.06
CA THR A 166 7.98 6.73 -7.30
C THR A 166 7.68 8.04 -7.99
N LEU A 167 8.27 8.26 -9.17
CA LEU A 167 8.12 9.51 -9.91
C LEU A 167 7.91 9.27 -11.42
N PRO A 168 6.79 8.64 -11.81
CA PRO A 168 6.48 8.42 -13.22
C PRO A 168 6.35 9.77 -13.95
N PRO A 169 6.55 9.83 -15.29
CA PRO A 169 6.60 11.07 -16.07
C PRO A 169 5.48 12.07 -15.77
N ARG A 170 4.23 11.60 -15.69
CA ARG A 170 3.07 12.44 -15.32
C ARG A 170 3.27 13.13 -13.97
N VAL A 171 3.58 12.35 -12.94
CA VAL A 171 3.78 12.83 -11.56
C VAL A 171 5.02 13.72 -11.47
N ARG A 172 6.10 13.40 -12.19
CA ARG A 172 7.29 14.25 -12.28
C ARG A 172 6.92 15.64 -12.81
N ASN A 173 6.21 15.70 -13.94
CA ASN A 173 5.80 16.97 -14.55
C ASN A 173 4.87 17.76 -13.64
N ASP A 174 3.97 17.06 -12.95
CA ASP A 174 3.08 17.63 -11.95
C ASP A 174 3.87 18.27 -10.79
N VAL A 175 4.86 17.57 -10.23
CA VAL A 175 5.74 18.10 -9.16
C VAL A 175 6.52 19.33 -9.63
N LEU A 176 7.13 19.27 -10.82
CA LEU A 176 7.90 20.39 -11.37
C LEU A 176 7.03 21.64 -11.56
N SER A 177 5.83 21.47 -12.11
CA SER A 177 4.87 22.55 -12.32
C SER A 177 4.37 23.14 -10.99
N LYS A 178 3.90 22.28 -10.08
CA LYS A 178 3.30 22.68 -8.80
C LYS A 178 4.29 23.31 -7.83
N LEU A 179 5.54 22.85 -7.81
CA LEU A 179 6.60 23.47 -7.02
C LEU A 179 7.26 24.65 -7.75
N GLN A 180 6.79 24.99 -8.96
CA GLN A 180 7.25 26.13 -9.76
C GLN A 180 8.77 26.11 -9.98
N TYR A 181 9.31 24.99 -10.45
CA TYR A 181 10.73 24.86 -10.79
C TYR A 181 11.04 25.64 -12.08
N ASP A 182 12.20 26.30 -12.13
CA ASP A 182 12.73 26.79 -13.41
C ASP A 182 13.35 25.60 -14.15
N LEU A 183 12.69 25.16 -15.22
CA LEU A 183 13.11 24.00 -16.01
C LEU A 183 14.50 24.17 -16.65
N ARG A 184 15.02 25.40 -16.74
CA ARG A 184 16.37 25.68 -17.25
C ARG A 184 17.44 25.58 -16.17
N HIS A 185 17.05 25.62 -14.90
CA HIS A 185 17.97 25.77 -13.79
C HIS A 185 17.57 24.97 -12.54
N PHE A 186 17.49 23.64 -12.69
CA PHE A 186 17.35 22.71 -11.57
C PHE A 186 18.23 21.48 -11.79
N LEU A 187 18.50 20.73 -10.73
CA LEU A 187 19.21 19.46 -10.79
C LEU A 187 18.18 18.32 -10.77
N ASP A 188 18.17 17.47 -11.79
CA ASP A 188 17.32 16.28 -11.85
C ASP A 188 18.18 15.03 -11.59
N LEU A 189 17.93 14.34 -10.48
CA LEU A 189 18.63 13.14 -10.07
C LEU A 189 17.68 11.95 -10.14
N ASN A 190 17.88 11.11 -11.14
CA ASN A 190 17.20 9.82 -11.25
C ASN A 190 18.15 8.71 -10.77
N ILE A 191 17.95 8.25 -9.54
CA ILE A 191 18.72 7.18 -8.89
C ILE A 191 17.96 5.85 -8.97
N GLU A 192 16.88 5.84 -9.75
CA GLU A 192 16.06 4.69 -10.02
C GLU A 192 15.30 4.18 -8.79
N ASN A 193 14.34 3.31 -9.07
CA ASN A 193 13.59 2.61 -8.04
C ASN A 193 13.53 1.10 -8.29
N ASP A 194 14.28 0.58 -9.27
CA ASP A 194 14.39 -0.85 -9.46
C ASP A 194 15.08 -1.51 -8.25
N ARG A 195 14.62 -2.72 -7.96
CA ARG A 195 15.14 -3.55 -6.90
C ARG A 195 15.66 -4.81 -7.57
N HIS A 196 16.93 -4.74 -8.01
CA HIS A 196 17.62 -5.84 -8.68
C HIS A 196 17.62 -7.15 -7.85
N ASN A 197 17.50 -7.05 -6.52
CA ASN A 197 17.47 -8.17 -5.60
C ASN A 197 16.04 -8.66 -5.25
N VAL A 198 14.99 -8.19 -5.93
CA VAL A 198 13.59 -8.56 -5.66
C VAL A 198 12.93 -9.13 -6.92
N SER A 199 12.50 -10.38 -6.88
CA SER A 199 11.73 -11.00 -7.97
C SER A 199 10.28 -10.48 -7.96
N ILE A 200 9.69 -10.27 -9.14
CA ILE A 200 8.31 -9.76 -9.28
C ILE A 200 7.38 -10.88 -9.77
N ILE A 201 6.25 -11.09 -9.09
CA ILE A 201 5.20 -12.03 -9.51
C ILE A 201 3.86 -11.33 -9.54
N ILE A 202 3.18 -11.40 -10.69
CA ILE A 202 1.78 -11.00 -10.83
C ILE A 202 0.93 -12.24 -11.05
N ARG A 203 -0.11 -12.42 -10.24
CA ARG A 203 -0.99 -13.59 -10.35
C ARG A 203 -2.45 -13.20 -10.15
N ALA A 204 -3.32 -13.65 -11.02
CA ALA A 204 -4.76 -13.52 -10.80
C ALA A 204 -5.19 -14.45 -9.66
N MET A 205 -6.17 -14.02 -8.86
CA MET A 205 -6.74 -14.85 -7.80
C MET A 205 -7.51 -16.01 -8.40
N HIS A 206 -7.23 -17.24 -7.94
CA HIS A 206 -7.85 -18.46 -8.45
C HIS A 206 -9.07 -18.87 -7.64
N HIS A 207 -9.11 -18.53 -6.36
CA HIS A 207 -10.23 -18.81 -5.45
C HIS A 207 -11.12 -17.58 -5.24
N ALA A 208 -12.28 -17.78 -4.62
CA ALA A 208 -13.14 -16.67 -4.22
C ALA A 208 -12.41 -15.78 -3.19
N MET A 209 -12.48 -14.45 -3.37
CA MET A 209 -11.66 -13.51 -2.60
C MET A 209 -11.91 -13.55 -1.09
N ASN A 210 -13.14 -13.85 -0.67
CA ASN A 210 -13.51 -14.00 0.74
C ASN A 210 -12.94 -15.26 1.40
N THR A 211 -12.36 -16.19 0.63
CA THR A 211 -11.72 -17.40 1.17
C THR A 211 -10.24 -17.19 1.49
N TYR A 212 -9.61 -16.16 0.91
CA TYR A 212 -8.19 -15.84 1.06
C TYR A 212 -7.21 -16.97 0.70
N ARG A 213 -7.69 -18.06 0.07
CA ARG A 213 -6.93 -19.27 -0.30
C ARG A 213 -5.77 -19.03 -1.25
N ASP A 214 -5.75 -17.90 -1.94
CA ASP A 214 -4.62 -17.46 -2.76
C ASP A 214 -3.40 -17.02 -1.92
N LEU A 215 -3.55 -16.79 -0.61
CA LEU A 215 -2.46 -16.48 0.32
C LEU A 215 -1.83 -17.73 0.97
N TRP A 216 -2.31 -18.93 0.61
CA TRP A 216 -1.87 -20.21 1.19
C TRP A 216 -0.35 -20.40 1.21
N PHE A 217 0.35 -19.93 0.17
CA PHE A 217 1.81 -20.06 0.05
C PHE A 217 2.62 -19.34 1.14
N LEU A 218 2.00 -18.45 1.94
CA LEU A 218 2.69 -17.74 3.01
C LEU A 218 3.02 -18.63 4.21
N ILE A 219 2.22 -19.67 4.44
CA ILE A 219 2.44 -20.64 5.51
C ILE A 219 2.91 -21.96 4.89
N PRO A 220 4.13 -22.44 5.22
CA PRO A 220 4.62 -23.72 4.73
C PRO A 220 3.67 -24.88 5.10
N ALA A 221 3.48 -25.84 4.19
CA ALA A 221 2.62 -27.00 4.42
C ALA A 221 3.08 -27.86 5.61
N VAL A 222 4.39 -27.89 5.87
CA VAL A 222 4.99 -28.53 7.05
C VAL A 222 5.64 -27.45 7.89
N LEU A 223 4.96 -27.03 8.95
CA LEU A 223 5.42 -26.00 9.88
C LEU A 223 6.03 -26.67 11.12
N ARG A 224 7.36 -26.66 11.26
CA ARG A 224 8.06 -27.22 12.44
C ARG A 224 8.36 -26.15 13.47
N SER A 225 8.65 -24.95 13.01
CA SER A 225 8.92 -23.77 13.82
C SER A 225 8.33 -22.52 13.18
N ILE A 226 8.02 -21.50 13.98
CA ILE A 226 7.61 -20.17 13.50
C ILE A 226 8.72 -19.55 12.63
N LEU A 227 9.99 -19.92 12.85
CA LEU A 227 11.12 -19.47 12.05
C LEU A 227 11.10 -19.99 10.60
N ASP A 228 10.31 -21.03 10.31
CA ASP A 228 10.11 -21.52 8.94
C ASP A 228 9.24 -20.55 8.12
N ILE A 229 8.46 -19.69 8.79
CA ILE A 229 7.63 -18.67 8.15
C ILE A 229 8.52 -17.51 7.73
N LYS A 230 8.62 -17.31 6.41
CA LYS A 230 9.32 -16.15 5.86
C LYS A 230 8.62 -14.87 6.27
N LYS A 231 9.39 -13.87 6.71
CA LYS A 231 8.84 -12.58 7.12
C LYS A 231 8.16 -11.92 5.94
N ALA A 232 6.86 -11.66 6.06
CA ALA A 232 6.04 -11.14 4.98
C ALA A 232 5.27 -9.89 5.40
N PHE A 233 5.12 -8.95 4.47
CA PHE A 233 4.10 -7.91 4.53
C PHE A 233 2.95 -8.25 3.60
N VAL A 234 1.73 -8.30 4.14
CA VAL A 234 0.51 -8.48 3.36
C VAL A 234 -0.30 -7.19 3.43
N TYR A 235 -0.48 -6.55 2.29
CA TYR A 235 -1.26 -5.32 2.18
C TYR A 235 -2.69 -5.64 1.77
N ALA A 236 -3.64 -5.13 2.55
CA ALA A 236 -5.07 -5.17 2.27
C ALA A 236 -5.65 -3.74 2.20
N ASP A 237 -6.76 -3.59 1.49
CA ASP A 237 -7.38 -2.26 1.27
C ASP A 237 -8.15 -1.75 2.48
N THR A 238 -8.66 -2.65 3.33
CA THR A 238 -9.46 -2.29 4.51
C THR A 238 -9.01 -3.07 5.75
N ILE A 239 -9.30 -2.51 6.92
CA ILE A 239 -9.01 -3.15 8.22
C ILE A 239 -9.76 -4.47 8.37
N HIS A 240 -11.00 -4.55 7.86
CA HIS A 240 -11.80 -5.79 7.90
C HIS A 240 -11.14 -6.90 7.09
N VAL A 241 -10.75 -6.61 5.84
CA VAL A 241 -10.05 -7.59 4.98
C VAL A 241 -8.72 -8.01 5.61
N ALA A 242 -7.99 -7.08 6.23
CA ALA A 242 -6.73 -7.43 6.93
C ALA A 242 -6.96 -8.41 8.08
N ARG A 243 -8.05 -8.26 8.85
CA ARG A 243 -8.43 -9.18 9.93
C ARG A 243 -8.86 -10.54 9.39
N ASP A 244 -9.66 -10.57 8.33
CA ASP A 244 -10.07 -11.85 7.74
C ASP A 244 -8.87 -12.62 7.16
N ILE A 245 -7.89 -11.91 6.59
CA ILE A 245 -6.62 -12.50 6.15
C ILE A 245 -5.84 -13.05 7.35
N GLU A 246 -5.77 -12.31 8.45
CA GLU A 246 -5.15 -12.77 9.69
C GLU A 246 -5.80 -14.07 10.20
N ASP A 247 -7.14 -14.09 10.29
CA ASP A 247 -7.91 -15.27 10.70
C ASP A 247 -7.65 -16.47 9.78
N TYR A 248 -7.66 -16.25 8.47
CA TYR A 248 -7.34 -17.29 7.48
C TYR A 248 -5.92 -17.83 7.67
N LEU A 249 -4.91 -16.97 7.81
CA LEU A 249 -3.53 -17.41 7.97
C LEU A 249 -3.32 -18.16 9.31
N TYR A 250 -3.97 -17.74 10.40
CA TYR A 250 -3.97 -18.50 11.65
C TYR A 250 -4.66 -19.85 11.52
N SER A 251 -5.71 -19.96 10.70
CA SER A 251 -6.39 -21.24 10.44
C SER A 251 -5.48 -22.29 9.81
N LEU A 252 -4.46 -21.85 9.05
CA LEU A 252 -3.43 -22.72 8.45
C LEU A 252 -2.39 -23.21 9.46
N CYS A 253 -2.31 -22.59 10.64
CA CYS A 253 -1.28 -22.87 11.63
C CYS A 253 -1.79 -23.83 12.72
N PRO A 254 -0.93 -24.69 13.29
CA PRO A 254 -1.27 -25.52 14.44
C PRO A 254 -1.72 -24.69 15.64
N GLU A 255 -2.68 -25.19 16.42
CA GLU A 255 -3.29 -24.45 17.54
C GLU A 255 -2.25 -24.00 18.58
N ALA A 256 -1.23 -24.82 18.86
CA ALA A 256 -0.13 -24.50 19.75
C ALA A 256 0.64 -23.24 19.34
N MET A 257 0.79 -22.97 18.04
CA MET A 257 1.55 -21.81 17.53
C MET A 257 0.70 -20.54 17.43
N ARG A 258 -0.64 -20.64 17.39
CA ARG A 258 -1.53 -19.48 17.22
C ARG A 258 -1.38 -18.45 18.34
N LYS A 259 -0.99 -18.89 19.55
CA LYS A 259 -0.85 -18.03 20.74
C LYS A 259 0.43 -17.18 20.75
N GLU A 260 1.36 -17.43 19.83
CA GLU A 260 2.68 -16.79 19.78
C GLU A 260 2.65 -15.38 19.13
N GLY A 261 1.53 -14.99 18.51
CA GLY A 261 1.37 -13.62 17.99
C GLY A 261 2.34 -13.24 16.87
N PHE A 262 2.68 -14.21 16.00
CA PHE A 262 3.62 -14.01 14.89
C PHE A 262 2.99 -13.29 13.69
N ILE A 263 1.65 -13.27 13.58
CA ILE A 263 0.92 -12.41 12.65
C ILE A 263 0.53 -11.13 13.39
N ARG A 264 0.85 -9.99 12.80
CA ARG A 264 0.72 -8.68 13.45
C ARG A 264 -0.07 -7.73 12.56
N PRO A 265 -1.35 -7.46 12.87
CA PRO A 265 -2.14 -6.51 12.11
C PRO A 265 -1.57 -5.10 12.29
N TYR A 266 -1.53 -4.33 11.20
CA TYR A 266 -0.99 -2.98 11.19
C TYR A 266 -2.01 -2.03 10.56
N SER A 267 -2.37 -0.96 11.28
CA SER A 267 -3.28 0.08 10.79
C SER A 267 -3.01 1.41 11.50
N ALA A 268 -3.58 2.50 10.97
CA ALA A 268 -3.50 3.82 11.60
C ALA A 268 -4.17 3.89 12.98
N ALA A 269 -5.02 2.92 13.35
CA ALA A 269 -5.70 2.88 14.64
C ALA A 269 -4.79 2.41 15.79
N PHE A 270 -3.63 1.81 15.50
CA PHE A 270 -2.69 1.39 16.53
C PHE A 270 -1.86 2.56 17.07
N SER A 271 -1.31 2.36 18.28
CA SER A 271 -0.49 3.35 18.97
C SER A 271 0.71 3.78 18.11
N VAL A 272 1.25 4.96 18.40
CA VAL A 272 2.40 5.49 17.67
C VAL A 272 3.60 4.55 17.82
N GLU A 273 3.84 4.04 19.03
CA GLU A 273 4.93 3.14 19.37
C GLU A 273 4.85 1.83 18.57
N TYR A 274 3.65 1.24 18.48
CA TYR A 274 3.41 0.05 17.66
C TYR A 274 3.66 0.33 16.18
N ARG A 275 3.22 1.50 15.71
CA ARG A 275 3.37 1.89 14.30
C ARG A 275 4.83 2.14 13.92
N GLU A 276 5.59 2.77 14.80
CA GLU A 276 7.03 2.97 14.61
C GLU A 276 7.76 1.63 14.50
N ALA A 277 7.46 0.66 15.37
CA ALA A 277 8.07 -0.67 15.33
C ALA A 277 7.73 -1.46 14.05
N GLY A 278 6.53 -1.27 13.48
CA GLY A 278 6.07 -1.97 12.28
C GLY A 278 6.46 -1.33 10.95
N CYS A 279 6.87 -0.06 10.93
CA CYS A 279 7.08 0.70 9.69
C CYS A 279 8.38 0.34 8.95
N ASN A 280 9.46 0.04 9.68
CA ASN A 280 10.81 -0.05 9.11
C ASN A 280 11.48 -1.38 9.46
N ILE A 281 10.91 -2.48 8.97
CA ILE A 281 11.45 -3.83 9.15
C ILE A 281 12.43 -4.13 8.00
N PRO A 282 13.75 -4.25 8.25
CA PRO A 282 14.75 -4.37 7.18
C PRO A 282 14.82 -5.77 6.55
N ASP A 283 14.30 -6.79 7.23
CA ASP A 283 14.45 -8.20 6.90
C ASP A 283 13.16 -8.86 6.41
N ILE A 284 12.32 -8.10 5.69
CA ILE A 284 11.15 -8.65 4.98
C ILE A 284 11.58 -9.41 3.73
N ASP A 285 11.19 -10.68 3.64
CA ASP A 285 11.49 -11.57 2.51
C ASP A 285 10.42 -11.51 1.42
N ILE A 286 9.16 -11.31 1.81
CA ILE A 286 8.02 -11.34 0.91
C ILE A 286 7.15 -10.09 1.12
N VAL A 287 6.79 -9.42 0.04
CA VAL A 287 5.72 -8.42 0.05
C VAL A 287 4.60 -8.94 -0.82
N VAL A 288 3.40 -9.04 -0.26
CA VAL A 288 2.18 -9.43 -0.96
C VAL A 288 1.23 -8.25 -0.96
N GLN A 289 0.77 -7.89 -2.16
CA GLN A 289 -0.29 -6.92 -2.36
C GLN A 289 -1.57 -7.65 -2.73
N TRP A 290 -2.58 -7.58 -1.87
CA TRP A 290 -3.92 -8.09 -2.14
C TRP A 290 -4.73 -7.04 -2.90
N LYS A 291 -5.15 -7.36 -4.13
CA LYS A 291 -5.82 -6.47 -5.09
C LYS A 291 -4.94 -5.33 -5.60
N LEU A 292 -5.40 -4.65 -6.65
CA LEU A 292 -4.65 -3.54 -7.26
C LEU A 292 -4.50 -2.36 -6.30
N PRO A 293 -3.26 -1.93 -5.99
CA PRO A 293 -3.03 -0.75 -5.17
C PRO A 293 -3.00 0.53 -6.03
N ALA A 294 -2.97 1.70 -5.38
CA ALA A 294 -2.59 2.94 -6.05
C ALA A 294 -1.12 2.93 -6.51
N SER A 295 -0.20 2.32 -5.74
CA SER A 295 1.21 2.17 -6.13
C SER A 295 1.78 0.85 -5.60
N PHE A 296 2.10 -0.06 -6.51
CA PHE A 296 2.70 -1.36 -6.17
C PHE A 296 4.19 -1.23 -5.87
N VAL A 297 4.93 -0.44 -6.66
CA VAL A 297 6.40 -0.31 -6.55
C VAL A 297 6.83 0.20 -5.18
N GLN A 298 6.11 1.17 -4.61
CA GLN A 298 6.41 1.68 -3.26
C GLN A 298 6.26 0.59 -2.18
N ARG A 299 5.27 -0.30 -2.33
CA ARG A 299 5.03 -1.42 -1.41
C ARG A 299 6.06 -2.53 -1.61
N ALA A 300 6.26 -2.95 -2.86
CA ALA A 300 7.26 -3.95 -3.26
C ALA A 300 8.69 -3.56 -2.83
N GLY A 301 9.03 -2.26 -2.86
CA GLY A 301 10.32 -1.73 -2.42
C GLY A 301 10.68 -2.00 -0.96
N ARG A 302 9.73 -2.46 -0.14
CA ARG A 302 9.99 -2.88 1.25
C ARG A 302 10.61 -4.27 1.37
N ALA A 303 10.57 -5.08 0.32
CA ALA A 303 11.24 -6.37 0.32
C ALA A 303 12.77 -6.22 0.30
N ALA A 304 13.45 -7.09 1.04
CA ALA A 304 14.90 -7.30 1.04
C ALA A 304 15.75 -6.02 1.17
N ARG A 305 15.43 -5.17 2.15
CA ARG A 305 16.20 -3.93 2.43
C ARG A 305 17.55 -4.20 3.10
N GLY A 306 17.66 -5.31 3.84
CA GLY A 306 18.91 -5.76 4.45
C GLY A 306 19.97 -6.13 3.40
N SER A 307 21.24 -5.84 3.73
CA SER A 307 22.38 -6.15 2.86
C SER A 307 22.48 -7.66 2.57
N GLY A 308 22.73 -8.03 1.32
CA GLY A 308 22.87 -9.43 0.90
C GLY A 308 21.58 -10.24 0.90
N ARG A 309 20.41 -9.62 1.13
CA ARG A 309 19.12 -10.30 1.07
C ARG A 309 18.52 -10.27 -0.32
N THR A 310 17.70 -11.27 -0.62
CA THR A 310 16.85 -11.33 -1.82
C THR A 310 15.39 -11.37 -1.41
N GLY A 311 14.51 -10.75 -2.19
CA GLY A 311 13.09 -10.61 -1.86
C GLY A 311 12.16 -11.11 -2.94
N LEU A 312 10.89 -11.23 -2.59
CA LEU A 312 9.80 -11.54 -3.50
C LEU A 312 8.68 -10.52 -3.36
N ALA A 313 8.27 -9.89 -4.46
CA ALA A 313 7.12 -9.00 -4.51
C ALA A 313 6.00 -9.66 -5.32
N VAL A 314 4.86 -9.87 -4.68
CA VAL A 314 3.69 -10.58 -5.24
C VAL A 314 2.52 -9.61 -5.32
N LEU A 315 1.91 -9.48 -6.50
CA LEU A 315 0.65 -8.76 -6.70
C LEU A 315 -0.43 -9.77 -7.06
N LEU A 316 -1.39 -9.96 -6.14
CA LEU A 316 -2.58 -10.77 -6.38
C LEU A 316 -3.69 -9.88 -6.92
N VAL A 317 -4.15 -10.14 -8.14
CA VAL A 317 -5.13 -9.29 -8.83
C VAL A 317 -6.47 -9.98 -9.00
N GLU A 318 -7.56 -9.21 -9.02
CA GLU A 318 -8.88 -9.77 -9.31
C GLU A 318 -8.94 -10.24 -10.76
N LYS A 319 -9.70 -11.30 -11.07
CA LYS A 319 -9.85 -11.76 -12.47
C LYS A 319 -10.36 -10.65 -13.40
N SER A 320 -11.24 -9.79 -12.89
CA SER A 320 -11.77 -8.61 -13.60
C SER A 320 -10.74 -7.52 -13.89
N SER A 321 -9.57 -7.52 -13.24
CA SER A 321 -8.48 -6.61 -13.60
C SER A 321 -7.80 -6.97 -14.93
N SER A 322 -7.99 -8.21 -15.38
CA SER A 322 -7.61 -8.67 -16.73
C SER A 322 -8.69 -8.32 -17.77
N ASP A 323 -9.89 -7.90 -17.32
CA ASP A 323 -10.96 -7.40 -18.17
C ASP A 323 -10.84 -5.88 -18.38
N VAL A 324 -11.06 -5.43 -19.61
CA VAL A 324 -10.77 -4.05 -20.08
C VAL A 324 -11.77 -2.98 -19.63
N SER A 325 -12.50 -3.24 -18.56
CA SER A 325 -13.71 -2.48 -18.20
C SER A 325 -13.66 -1.86 -16.81
N ARG A 326 -12.51 -1.35 -16.36
CA ARG A 326 -12.50 -0.45 -15.20
C ARG A 326 -12.60 1.00 -15.67
N GLU A 327 -13.80 1.56 -15.55
CA GLU A 327 -13.99 3.01 -15.44
C GLU A 327 -13.22 3.47 -14.19
N VAL A 328 -12.28 4.41 -14.33
CA VAL A 328 -11.55 4.98 -13.20
C VAL A 328 -12.55 5.78 -12.36
N GLU A 329 -13.13 5.15 -11.34
CA GLU A 329 -13.93 5.87 -10.36
C GLU A 329 -13.02 6.65 -9.41
N ASN A 330 -13.08 7.98 -9.50
CA ASN A 330 -12.42 8.88 -8.57
C ASN A 330 -12.99 8.72 -7.15
N GLU A 331 -12.17 8.23 -6.20
CA GLU A 331 -12.41 8.42 -4.77
C GLU A 331 -12.18 9.90 -4.41
N GLY A 332 -13.22 10.72 -4.61
CA GLY A 332 -13.16 12.14 -4.32
C GLY A 332 -14.54 12.77 -4.21
N LYS A 333 -14.98 12.98 -2.96
CA LYS A 333 -16.08 13.85 -2.50
C LYS A 333 -17.51 13.30 -2.63
N LYS A 334 -17.98 12.65 -1.56
CA LYS A 334 -19.39 12.76 -1.14
C LYS A 334 -19.66 14.18 -0.64
N LYS A 335 -20.07 15.08 -1.54
CA LYS A 335 -21.02 16.16 -1.23
C LYS A 335 -21.92 16.37 -2.45
N LYS A 336 -23.23 16.27 -2.21
CA LYS A 336 -24.31 16.50 -3.17
C LYS A 336 -24.16 17.89 -3.81
N SER A 337 -23.66 17.94 -5.04
CA SER A 337 -23.99 18.99 -5.99
C SER A 337 -23.70 18.48 -7.40
N ARG A 338 -24.68 18.57 -8.29
CA ARG A 338 -24.56 18.35 -9.74
C ARG A 338 -23.31 19.09 -10.28
N LYS A 339 -22.20 18.39 -10.48
CA LYS A 339 -21.10 18.82 -11.34
C LYS A 339 -20.74 17.64 -12.23
N SER A 340 -20.66 17.92 -13.52
CA SER A 340 -20.31 17.03 -14.61
C SER A 340 -19.16 16.09 -14.24
N LYS A 341 -19.44 14.78 -14.21
CA LYS A 341 -18.40 13.75 -14.17
C LYS A 341 -17.64 13.84 -15.50
N VAL A 342 -16.42 14.38 -15.49
CA VAL A 342 -15.49 14.23 -16.61
C VAL A 342 -15.10 12.76 -16.67
N ARG A 343 -15.65 12.03 -17.63
CA ARG A 343 -15.25 10.66 -17.96
C ARG A 343 -13.99 10.76 -18.83
N GLU A 344 -12.83 10.53 -18.26
CA GLU A 344 -11.65 10.22 -19.09
C GLU A 344 -11.84 8.82 -19.67
N ALA A 345 -11.86 8.73 -21.00
CA ALA A 345 -11.96 7.45 -21.70
C ALA A 345 -10.66 6.65 -21.47
N SER A 346 -10.78 5.36 -21.16
CA SER A 346 -9.63 4.46 -21.11
C SER A 346 -8.91 4.47 -22.46
N THR A 347 -7.60 4.76 -22.47
CA THR A 347 -6.75 4.70 -23.67
C THR A 347 -6.45 3.27 -24.10
N TYR A 348 -6.86 2.27 -23.31
CA TYR A 348 -6.63 0.86 -23.58
C TYR A 348 -7.65 0.27 -24.57
N PRO A 349 -7.21 -0.57 -25.52
CA PRO A 349 -8.08 -1.12 -26.57
C PRO A 349 -9.14 -2.08 -25.99
N LYS A 350 -10.41 -1.83 -26.29
CA LYS A 350 -11.51 -2.74 -25.91
C LYS A 350 -11.44 -4.04 -26.73
N PRO A 351 -11.35 -5.21 -26.10
CA PRO A 351 -11.25 -6.48 -26.82
C PRO A 351 -12.61 -6.87 -27.40
N LYS A 352 -12.59 -7.56 -28.54
CA LYS A 352 -13.80 -8.14 -29.16
C LYS A 352 -14.40 -9.27 -28.31
N SER A 353 -13.55 -9.99 -27.58
CA SER A 353 -13.89 -11.11 -26.70
C SER A 353 -13.15 -10.96 -25.36
N PRO A 354 -13.84 -10.57 -24.27
CA PRO A 354 -13.21 -10.35 -22.97
C PRO A 354 -12.55 -11.61 -22.39
N LYS A 355 -13.19 -12.78 -22.55
CA LYS A 355 -12.71 -14.05 -22.01
C LYS A 355 -11.40 -14.50 -22.66
N GLU A 356 -11.37 -14.54 -24.00
CA GLU A 356 -10.15 -14.92 -24.74
C GLU A 356 -9.03 -13.90 -24.50
N TYR A 357 -9.39 -12.62 -24.36
CA TYR A 357 -8.42 -11.59 -23.99
C TYR A 357 -7.82 -11.85 -22.60
N ALA A 358 -8.64 -12.12 -21.58
CA ALA A 358 -8.18 -12.40 -20.23
C ALA A 358 -7.29 -13.67 -20.18
N GLU A 359 -7.65 -14.71 -20.93
CA GLU A 359 -6.85 -15.94 -21.06
C GLU A 359 -5.49 -15.67 -21.72
N LEU A 360 -5.47 -14.92 -22.83
CA LEU A 360 -4.22 -14.48 -23.48
C LEU A 360 -3.34 -13.62 -22.58
N ARG A 361 -3.93 -12.89 -21.64
CA ARG A 361 -3.22 -12.06 -20.64
C ARG A 361 -2.86 -12.83 -19.36
N GLY A 362 -3.07 -14.14 -19.34
CA GLY A 362 -2.58 -15.02 -18.29
C GLY A 362 -3.43 -15.05 -17.03
N VAL A 363 -4.75 -14.79 -17.12
CA VAL A 363 -5.66 -14.90 -15.96
C VAL A 363 -5.66 -16.30 -15.32
N LEU A 364 -5.24 -17.33 -16.06
CA LEU A 364 -5.11 -18.71 -15.59
C LEU A 364 -3.68 -19.07 -15.13
N ARG A 365 -2.70 -18.19 -15.31
CA ARG A 365 -1.30 -18.43 -14.91
C ARG A 365 -1.17 -18.52 -13.39
N GLY A 366 -0.22 -19.32 -12.92
CA GLY A 366 0.03 -19.45 -11.49
C GLY A 366 -0.99 -20.33 -10.76
N GLY A 367 -1.87 -21.03 -11.49
CA GLY A 367 -2.81 -22.00 -10.92
C GLY A 367 -2.09 -23.14 -10.22
N HIS A 368 -2.79 -23.86 -9.35
CA HIS A 368 -2.21 -24.92 -8.51
C HIS A 368 -1.57 -26.07 -9.33
N ASP A 369 -2.17 -26.41 -10.47
CA ASP A 369 -1.82 -27.54 -11.34
C ASP A 369 -0.73 -27.26 -12.38
N LYS A 370 -0.25 -26.00 -12.46
CA LYS A 370 0.76 -25.53 -13.44
C LYS A 370 0.32 -25.60 -14.90
N ALA A 371 -0.95 -25.90 -15.19
CA ALA A 371 -1.40 -26.21 -16.55
C ALA A 371 -1.25 -25.04 -17.55
N ASN A 372 -1.24 -23.79 -17.05
CA ASN A 372 -1.30 -22.59 -17.88
C ASN A 372 -0.09 -21.67 -17.73
N ASP A 373 1.05 -22.13 -17.18
CA ASP A 373 2.15 -21.22 -16.80
C ASP A 373 2.96 -20.65 -17.97
N SER A 374 2.92 -21.30 -19.13
CA SER A 374 3.57 -20.83 -20.35
C SER A 374 3.13 -19.41 -20.68
N THR A 375 4.10 -18.54 -20.96
CA THR A 375 3.83 -17.17 -21.41
C THR A 375 3.09 -17.20 -22.75
N GLY A 376 1.88 -16.64 -22.78
CA GLY A 376 1.20 -16.35 -24.04
C GLY A 376 2.01 -15.31 -24.81
N ASN A 377 2.29 -15.57 -26.09
CA ASN A 377 2.97 -14.68 -27.05
C ASN A 377 2.19 -13.37 -27.35
N GLY A 378 1.55 -12.76 -26.36
CA GLY A 378 0.78 -11.55 -26.52
C GLY A 378 1.69 -10.36 -26.73
N LYS A 379 1.51 -9.64 -27.84
CA LYS A 379 2.11 -8.31 -28.03
C LYS A 379 1.84 -7.45 -26.78
N ASP A 380 2.86 -6.75 -26.31
CA ASP A 380 2.74 -5.84 -25.19
C ASP A 380 1.68 -4.78 -25.48
N ILE A 381 0.93 -4.43 -24.44
CA ILE A 381 -0.03 -3.34 -24.51
C ILE A 381 0.77 -2.04 -24.61
N PRO A 382 0.39 -1.11 -25.50
CA PRO A 382 1.02 0.21 -25.54
C PRO A 382 1.00 0.84 -24.14
N LEU A 383 2.20 1.17 -23.66
CA LEU A 383 2.36 1.82 -22.37
C LEU A 383 2.11 3.33 -22.54
N ASP A 384 1.03 3.82 -21.94
CA ASP A 384 0.78 5.25 -21.85
C ASP A 384 1.32 5.80 -20.51
N LEU A 385 2.44 6.51 -20.60
CA LEU A 385 3.17 7.07 -19.46
C LEU A 385 2.45 8.25 -18.78
N LEU A 386 1.35 8.72 -19.37
CA LEU A 386 0.57 9.88 -18.90
C LEU A 386 -0.76 9.50 -18.25
N VAL A 387 -1.12 8.21 -18.22
CA VAL A 387 -2.34 7.72 -17.57
C VAL A 387 -2.26 7.85 -16.04
N ILE A 388 -3.42 8.01 -15.41
CA ILE A 388 -3.58 8.16 -13.96
C ILE A 388 -3.12 6.93 -13.18
N ASP A 389 -3.20 5.73 -13.78
CA ASP A 389 -2.88 4.46 -13.13
C ASP A 389 -1.38 4.16 -13.04
N GLU A 390 -0.52 5.11 -13.45
CA GLU A 390 0.93 4.99 -13.41
C GLU A 390 1.46 3.75 -14.18
N GLY A 391 0.73 3.31 -15.21
CA GLY A 391 1.09 2.13 -16.00
C GLY A 391 0.83 0.81 -15.29
N LEU A 392 0.14 0.80 -14.14
CA LEU A 392 -0.19 -0.40 -13.38
C LEU A 392 -0.99 -1.41 -14.20
N TYR A 393 -1.91 -0.94 -15.05
CA TYR A 393 -2.69 -1.83 -15.91
C TYR A 393 -1.82 -2.53 -16.97
N SER A 394 -0.98 -1.76 -17.66
CA SER A 394 0.01 -2.30 -18.59
C SER A 394 0.96 -3.29 -17.90
N PHE A 395 1.37 -2.97 -16.67
CA PHE A 395 2.22 -3.82 -15.84
C PHE A 395 1.56 -5.16 -15.46
N VAL A 396 0.25 -5.18 -15.20
CA VAL A 396 -0.50 -6.42 -14.88
C VAL A 396 -0.77 -7.26 -16.12
N GLN A 397 -0.93 -6.64 -17.29
CA GLN A 397 -1.35 -7.34 -18.50
C GLN A 397 -0.26 -7.56 -19.55
N THR A 398 0.95 -7.05 -19.34
CA THR A 398 2.08 -7.30 -20.27
C THR A 398 2.33 -8.81 -20.44
N GLY A 399 2.60 -9.19 -21.70
CA GLY A 399 3.10 -10.53 -22.04
C GLY A 399 4.62 -10.60 -21.96
N GLY A 400 5.30 -9.46 -22.08
CA GLY A 400 6.74 -9.28 -21.94
C GLY A 400 7.24 -9.17 -20.49
N CYS A 401 8.44 -8.63 -20.31
CA CYS A 401 9.07 -8.53 -18.99
C CYS A 401 8.34 -7.50 -18.09
N ARG A 402 7.85 -7.94 -16.92
CA ARG A 402 7.21 -7.06 -15.91
C ARG A 402 8.14 -5.93 -15.48
N ARG A 403 9.42 -6.25 -15.24
CA ARG A 403 10.42 -5.24 -14.88
C ARG A 403 10.69 -4.28 -16.05
N GLY A 404 10.65 -4.75 -17.29
CA GLY A 404 10.78 -3.92 -18.48
C GLY A 404 9.70 -2.83 -18.57
N VAL A 405 8.46 -3.15 -18.18
CA VAL A 405 7.40 -2.14 -18.05
C VAL A 405 7.75 -1.09 -17.00
N LEU A 406 8.18 -1.52 -15.80
CA LEU A 406 8.59 -0.58 -14.74
C LEU A 406 9.80 0.27 -15.15
N THR A 407 10.77 -0.30 -15.86
CA THR A 407 11.92 0.43 -16.42
C THR A 407 11.45 1.57 -17.33
N GLN A 408 10.48 1.32 -18.20
CA GLN A 408 9.91 2.37 -19.05
C GLN A 408 9.10 3.40 -18.25
N VAL A 409 8.24 2.96 -17.33
CA VAL A 409 7.42 3.84 -16.48
C VAL A 409 8.28 4.78 -15.64
N PHE A 410 9.35 4.28 -15.05
CA PHE A 410 10.16 5.01 -14.09
C PHE A 410 11.47 5.56 -14.67
N ARG A 411 11.73 5.30 -15.96
CA ARG A 411 12.99 5.65 -16.66
C ARG A 411 14.21 5.12 -15.91
N ASN A 412 14.16 3.86 -15.49
CA ASN A 412 15.33 3.19 -14.93
C ASN A 412 16.29 2.82 -16.08
N GLU A 413 17.57 2.60 -15.78
CA GLU A 413 18.48 1.96 -16.72
C GLU A 413 18.07 0.50 -16.99
N VAL A 414 18.71 -0.12 -17.99
CA VAL A 414 18.41 -1.49 -18.38
C VAL A 414 18.63 -2.40 -17.17
N PRO A 415 17.59 -3.14 -16.73
CA PRO A 415 17.68 -3.83 -15.46
C PRO A 415 18.52 -5.10 -15.57
N GLU A 416 19.54 -5.20 -14.72
CA GLU A 416 20.32 -6.42 -14.49
C GLU A 416 20.02 -6.97 -13.09
N PRO A 417 19.00 -7.81 -12.93
CA PRO A 417 18.66 -8.33 -11.62
C PRO A 417 19.65 -9.37 -11.14
N THR A 418 19.92 -9.36 -9.84
CA THR A 418 20.75 -10.37 -9.16
C THR A 418 19.94 -11.63 -8.80
N VAL A 419 18.65 -11.63 -9.10
CA VAL A 419 17.71 -12.73 -8.89
C VAL A 419 16.89 -12.98 -10.16
N LEU A 420 16.12 -14.08 -10.18
CA LEU A 420 15.13 -14.31 -11.24
C LEU A 420 14.24 -13.08 -11.42
N CYS A 421 14.05 -12.68 -12.68
CA CYS A 421 13.55 -11.34 -13.00
C CYS A 421 12.07 -11.14 -12.59
N CYS A 422 11.17 -11.85 -13.27
CA CYS A 422 9.74 -11.82 -12.98
C CYS A 422 9.04 -13.10 -13.49
N ASP A 423 7.77 -13.28 -13.14
CA ASP A 423 6.94 -14.43 -13.54
C ASP A 423 6.87 -14.65 -15.06
N ASN A 424 6.96 -13.59 -15.88
CA ASN A 424 6.98 -13.72 -17.35
C ASN A 424 8.34 -14.21 -17.88
N CYS A 425 9.45 -13.73 -17.31
CA CYS A 425 10.80 -14.14 -17.73
C CYS A 425 11.21 -15.50 -17.19
N SER A 426 10.68 -15.87 -16.02
CA SER A 426 11.00 -17.10 -15.30
C SER A 426 9.73 -17.69 -14.68
N PRO A 427 8.93 -18.46 -15.45
CA PRO A 427 7.65 -19.02 -14.99
C PRO A 427 7.74 -19.88 -13.73
N GLU A 428 8.89 -20.51 -13.47
CA GLU A 428 9.19 -21.25 -12.24
C GLU A 428 9.01 -20.41 -10.96
N LEU A 429 9.08 -19.07 -11.04
CA LEU A 429 8.77 -18.20 -9.90
C LEU A 429 7.34 -18.41 -9.37
N LEU A 430 6.39 -18.77 -10.25
CA LEU A 430 5.00 -19.01 -9.87
C LEU A 430 4.85 -20.14 -8.85
N ASP A 431 5.77 -21.12 -8.84
CA ASP A 431 5.79 -22.21 -7.86
C ASP A 431 5.93 -21.73 -6.42
N ARG A 432 6.51 -20.54 -6.22
CA ARG A 432 6.68 -19.92 -4.90
C ARG A 432 5.42 -19.24 -4.38
N THR A 433 4.36 -19.15 -5.20
CA THR A 433 3.15 -18.37 -4.88
C THR A 433 1.85 -19.09 -5.21
N ARG A 434 1.91 -20.41 -5.42
CA ARG A 434 0.74 -21.20 -5.81
C ARG A 434 -0.38 -21.07 -4.78
N PRO A 435 -1.65 -21.00 -5.23
CA PRO A 435 -2.78 -21.00 -4.32
C PRO A 435 -2.96 -22.39 -3.69
N ALA A 436 -3.82 -22.45 -2.67
CA ALA A 436 -4.23 -23.72 -2.08
C ALA A 436 -4.75 -24.69 -3.16
N PRO A 437 -4.60 -26.01 -2.97
CA PRO A 437 -5.25 -26.99 -3.83
C PRO A 437 -6.76 -26.70 -3.98
N PRO A 438 -7.35 -27.00 -5.15
CA PRO A 438 -8.80 -26.96 -5.33
C PRO A 438 -9.47 -27.83 -4.26
N GLN A 439 -10.51 -27.33 -3.62
CA GLN A 439 -11.35 -28.20 -2.80
C GLN A 439 -12.19 -29.05 -3.73
N THR A 440 -12.15 -30.36 -3.57
CA THR A 440 -13.16 -31.26 -4.13
C THR A 440 -14.43 -31.06 -3.31
N ASP A 441 -15.12 -29.94 -3.53
CA ASP A 441 -16.45 -29.79 -2.98
C ASP A 441 -17.32 -30.85 -3.63
N LYS A 442 -17.80 -31.81 -2.83
CA LYS A 442 -18.96 -32.61 -3.22
C LYS A 442 -20.03 -31.58 -3.54
N ARG A 443 -20.35 -31.39 -4.83
CA ARG A 443 -21.42 -30.48 -5.27
C ARG A 443 -22.64 -30.77 -4.40
N SER A 444 -22.94 -29.92 -3.42
CA SER A 444 -24.30 -29.90 -2.88
C SER A 444 -25.17 -29.45 -4.05
N SER A 445 -26.11 -30.29 -4.44
CA SER A 445 -27.08 -29.93 -5.45
C SER A 445 -27.79 -28.67 -4.97
N ASN A 446 -27.79 -27.61 -5.77
CA ASN A 446 -28.60 -26.43 -5.47
C ASN A 446 -30.02 -26.89 -5.13
N PRO A 447 -30.60 -26.48 -3.98
CA PRO A 447 -31.99 -26.78 -3.69
C PRO A 447 -32.87 -26.22 -4.81
N LYS A 448 -33.80 -27.02 -5.31
CA LYS A 448 -34.76 -26.60 -6.33
C LYS A 448 -35.68 -25.54 -5.72
N ARG A 449 -35.83 -24.40 -6.39
CA ARG A 449 -36.77 -23.33 -5.99
C ARG A 449 -38.16 -23.89 -5.71
N GLY A 450 -38.73 -23.50 -4.56
CA GLY A 450 -40.08 -23.86 -4.15
C GLY A 450 -40.21 -25.24 -3.49
N VAL A 451 -39.11 -25.99 -3.33
CA VAL A 451 -39.09 -27.21 -2.51
C VAL A 451 -38.50 -26.88 -1.15
N PRO A 452 -39.17 -27.24 -0.03
CA PRO A 452 -38.63 -27.05 1.30
C PRO A 452 -37.28 -27.77 1.45
N SER A 453 -36.25 -27.06 1.91
CA SER A 453 -34.95 -27.66 2.20
C SER A 453 -35.03 -28.38 3.55
N GLU A 454 -34.94 -29.71 3.54
CA GLU A 454 -34.97 -30.54 4.77
C GLU A 454 -33.91 -30.11 5.79
N ASP A 455 -32.70 -29.77 5.34
CA ASP A 455 -31.62 -29.30 6.22
C ASP A 455 -31.96 -28.01 6.97
N VAL A 456 -32.71 -27.10 6.33
CA VAL A 456 -33.11 -25.81 6.92
C VAL A 456 -34.27 -26.03 7.88
N MET A 457 -35.20 -26.92 7.54
CA MET A 457 -36.28 -27.32 8.46
C MET A 457 -35.70 -27.98 9.71
N GLU A 458 -34.73 -28.89 9.57
CA GLU A 458 -34.06 -29.53 10.70
C GLU A 458 -33.35 -28.48 11.58
N ALA A 459 -32.65 -27.51 10.99
CA ALA A 459 -31.98 -26.44 11.72
C ALA A 459 -32.97 -25.56 12.52
N LEU A 460 -34.11 -25.20 11.93
CA LEU A 460 -35.16 -24.42 12.61
C LEU A 460 -35.85 -25.22 13.72
N HIS A 461 -36.06 -26.52 13.52
CA HIS A 461 -36.58 -27.43 14.55
C HIS A 461 -35.62 -27.59 15.73
N LEU A 462 -34.31 -27.70 15.47
CA LEU A 462 -33.30 -27.74 16.52
C LEU A 462 -33.23 -26.41 17.27
N TRP A 463 -33.23 -25.30 16.53
CA TRP A 463 -33.22 -23.96 17.11
C TRP A 463 -34.41 -23.72 18.04
N ARG A 464 -35.65 -24.03 17.62
CA ARG A 464 -36.84 -23.81 18.47
C ARG A 464 -36.80 -24.64 19.75
N VAL A 465 -36.26 -25.86 19.70
CA VAL A 465 -36.09 -26.73 20.88
C VAL A 465 -35.03 -26.16 21.82
N GLU A 466 -33.94 -25.63 21.28
CA GLU A 466 -32.88 -25.00 22.05
C GLU A 466 -33.37 -23.73 22.76
N ILE A 467 -34.09 -22.86 22.06
CA ILE A 467 -34.65 -21.62 22.62
C ILE A 467 -35.73 -21.91 23.66
N ALA A 468 -36.62 -22.88 23.41
CA ALA A 468 -37.61 -23.30 24.41
C ALA A 468 -36.95 -23.76 25.71
N LYS A 469 -35.85 -24.53 25.60
CA LYS A 469 -35.07 -24.97 26.77
C LYS A 469 -34.32 -23.83 27.46
N ARG A 470 -33.73 -22.91 26.70
CA ARG A 470 -32.91 -21.82 27.26
C ARG A 470 -33.77 -20.75 27.94
N ASP A 471 -34.80 -20.28 27.24
CA ASP A 471 -35.52 -19.04 27.60
C ASP A 471 -36.90 -19.32 28.19
N HIS A 472 -37.48 -20.49 27.95
CA HIS A 472 -38.85 -20.87 28.37
C HIS A 472 -38.90 -22.17 29.17
N SER A 473 -37.83 -22.52 29.89
CA SER A 473 -37.69 -23.79 30.63
C SER A 473 -38.79 -24.09 31.67
N LYS A 474 -39.52 -23.06 32.13
CA LYS A 474 -40.61 -23.18 33.11
C LYS A 474 -42.02 -23.03 32.51
N ALA A 475 -42.12 -22.78 31.20
CA ALA A 475 -43.40 -22.64 30.52
C ALA A 475 -44.00 -24.00 30.17
N LEU A 476 -45.34 -24.12 30.19
CA LEU A 476 -46.07 -25.30 29.68
C LEU A 476 -46.11 -25.38 28.15
N ILE A 477 -45.43 -24.44 27.48
CA ILE A 477 -45.44 -24.29 26.02
C ILE A 477 -44.21 -25.02 25.48
N SER A 478 -44.43 -26.04 24.64
CA SER A 478 -43.34 -26.72 23.93
C SER A 478 -42.76 -25.83 22.83
N GLY A 479 -41.63 -26.22 22.22
CA GLY A 479 -41.03 -25.46 21.11
C GLY A 479 -41.99 -25.21 19.93
N LEU A 480 -43.09 -25.96 19.81
CA LEU A 480 -44.16 -25.75 18.84
C LEU A 480 -44.93 -24.43 19.06
N GLY A 481 -45.00 -23.93 20.29
CA GLY A 481 -45.65 -22.64 20.57
C GLY A 481 -44.75 -21.43 20.30
N LEU A 482 -43.45 -21.64 20.07
CA LEU A 482 -42.54 -20.60 19.58
C LEU A 482 -42.56 -20.49 18.06
N LEU A 483 -42.56 -21.64 17.39
CA LEU A 483 -42.63 -21.73 15.93
C LEU A 483 -43.33 -23.04 15.54
N SER A 484 -44.54 -22.94 15.01
CA SER A 484 -45.32 -24.11 14.56
C SER A 484 -44.71 -24.74 13.32
N ASP A 485 -45.01 -26.02 13.08
CA ASP A 485 -44.51 -26.73 11.90
C ASP A 485 -44.98 -26.06 10.60
N ASP A 486 -46.23 -25.61 10.54
CA ASP A 486 -46.78 -24.85 9.41
C ASP A 486 -45.99 -23.57 9.12
N LEU A 487 -45.55 -22.86 10.18
CA LEU A 487 -44.74 -21.64 10.03
C LEU A 487 -43.32 -21.98 9.58
N VAL A 488 -42.71 -23.05 10.09
CA VAL A 488 -41.40 -23.53 9.63
C VAL A 488 -41.45 -23.81 8.13
N GLU A 489 -42.43 -24.57 7.66
CA GLU A 489 -42.59 -24.87 6.23
C GLU A 489 -42.77 -23.59 5.40
N LEU A 490 -43.60 -22.65 5.86
CA LEU A 490 -43.84 -21.37 5.19
C LEU A 490 -42.56 -20.51 5.11
N PHE A 491 -41.75 -20.48 6.17
CA PHE A 491 -40.47 -19.78 6.21
C PHE A 491 -39.45 -20.42 5.26
N VAL A 492 -39.34 -21.75 5.24
CA VAL A 492 -38.39 -22.44 4.36
C VAL A 492 -38.77 -22.27 2.88
N VAL A 493 -40.06 -22.29 2.55
CA VAL A 493 -40.54 -22.01 1.19
C VAL A 493 -40.29 -20.55 0.80
N ALA A 494 -40.53 -19.60 1.71
CA ALA A 494 -40.25 -18.18 1.47
C ALA A 494 -38.75 -17.89 1.29
N TRP A 495 -37.89 -18.54 2.08
CA TRP A 495 -36.44 -18.47 1.97
C TRP A 495 -35.95 -19.06 0.64
N SER A 496 -36.44 -20.24 0.26
CA SER A 496 -36.18 -20.90 -1.03
C SER A 496 -36.60 -20.05 -2.24
N ASN A 497 -37.63 -19.21 -2.09
CA ASN A 497 -38.11 -18.31 -3.15
C ASN A 497 -37.33 -16.98 -3.24
N ARG A 498 -36.74 -16.50 -2.14
CA ARG A 498 -35.89 -15.28 -2.16
C ARG A 498 -34.56 -15.51 -2.87
N ASP A 499 -34.07 -16.75 -2.92
CA ASP A 499 -32.81 -17.07 -3.55
C ASP A 499 -32.88 -17.24 -5.08
N GLY A 500 -32.85 -16.09 -5.75
CA GLY A 500 -32.20 -15.91 -7.04
C GLY A 500 -30.81 -15.26 -6.97
N GLY A 501 -30.27 -15.01 -5.76
CA GLY A 501 -29.01 -14.28 -5.66
C GLY A 501 -28.35 -14.14 -4.28
N GLY A 502 -28.87 -14.72 -3.19
CA GLY A 502 -28.33 -14.55 -1.82
C GLY A 502 -27.59 -15.74 -1.22
N ALA A 503 -27.88 -16.98 -1.63
CA ALA A 503 -27.25 -18.22 -1.11
C ALA A 503 -25.80 -18.46 -1.59
N ARG A 504 -24.96 -17.42 -1.61
CA ARG A 504 -23.49 -17.56 -1.73
C ARG A 504 -22.75 -17.25 -0.43
N GLU A 505 -23.43 -16.79 0.63
CA GLU A 505 -22.77 -16.30 1.85
C GLU A 505 -22.94 -17.15 3.12
N ALA A 506 -23.81 -18.15 3.16
CA ALA A 506 -23.83 -19.10 4.26
C ALA A 506 -22.86 -20.27 3.99
N GLY A 507 -21.58 -20.08 4.32
CA GLY A 507 -20.64 -21.19 4.46
C GLY A 507 -21.23 -22.27 5.37
N GLY A 508 -21.20 -23.53 4.93
CA GLY A 508 -21.90 -24.68 5.50
C GLY A 508 -21.68 -24.94 6.99
N SER A 509 -22.36 -24.17 7.83
CA SER A 509 -22.51 -24.40 9.26
C SER A 509 -23.98 -24.21 9.63
N LYS A 510 -24.55 -25.20 10.33
CA LYS A 510 -25.95 -25.23 10.78
C LYS A 510 -26.37 -23.97 11.57
N MET A 511 -25.43 -23.16 12.07
CA MET A 511 -25.69 -21.88 12.76
C MET A 511 -25.85 -20.64 11.84
N GLY A 512 -25.35 -20.68 10.60
CA GLY A 512 -25.41 -19.52 9.70
C GLY A 512 -26.83 -19.25 9.18
N VAL A 513 -27.55 -20.34 8.88
CA VAL A 513 -28.94 -20.32 8.41
C VAL A 513 -29.89 -19.73 9.47
N VAL A 514 -29.61 -19.96 10.75
CA VAL A 514 -30.45 -19.49 11.85
C VAL A 514 -30.34 -17.97 12.06
N ARG A 515 -29.16 -17.37 11.83
CA ARG A 515 -28.96 -15.92 11.98
C ARG A 515 -29.70 -15.11 10.91
N GLU A 516 -29.74 -15.61 9.69
CA GLU A 516 -30.44 -14.96 8.57
C GLU A 516 -31.97 -15.01 8.68
N VAL A 517 -32.50 -15.95 9.47
CA VAL A 517 -33.95 -16.08 9.74
C VAL A 517 -34.37 -15.23 10.96
N GLN A 518 -33.43 -14.80 11.81
CA GLN A 518 -33.72 -13.96 12.99
C GLN A 518 -33.84 -12.46 12.66
N ASP A 519 -33.18 -11.99 11.59
CA ASP A 519 -33.28 -10.62 11.06
C ASP A 519 -34.46 -10.48 10.07
#